data_AF-A0A9D6PNB0-F1
#
_entry.id   AF-A0A9D6PNB0-F1
#
_cell.length_a   1.000
_cell.length_b   1.000
_cell.length_c   1.000
_cell.angle_alpha   90.00
_cell.angle_beta   90.00
_cell.angle_gamma   90.00
#
_symmetry.space_group_name_H-M   'P 1'
#
loop_
_entity.id
_entity.type
_entity.pdbx_description
1 polymer ?
#
loop_
_entity_poly.entity_id
_entity_poly.type
_entity_poly.pdbx_seq_one_letter_code
_entity_poly.pdbx_strand_id
1 'polypeptide(L)'
;LAREAGRLVLECLRRGLTPLKIVTRQAIENAMAVDMALGGSTNSVLHLLAIAHEAGIPLTLDEFDAVARRVPHLCNVKPSGQYSVGRMDEAGGLPALMQELREFLHLDALTVTGKTLGETITGATVTNRELIRPLHDPLYPQGSLAILRGGLAPDGAVVKQTGVRFKSMLTHRGPARVFENMEEAVRAVMGDAIRPGDVVVVRYEGPKGGPGMREMHQITSLMVGMGLDEHCGLVTDGRFSGSTRGPCIGHVSPEAAEGGPIALVQDGDLIEYDIPNRRLDLLVAADELTRRGTAWKAPKRELKGILARYARLAESASRGAILREPIGW
;
A
#
# COMPACT_ATOMS: atom_id res chain seq x y z
N LEU A 1 -7.71 25.25 -14.28
CA LEU A 1 -6.57 24.67 -13.53
C LEU A 1 -5.19 24.87 -14.18
N ALA A 2 -4.87 24.30 -15.35
CA ALA A 2 -3.49 24.36 -15.89
C ALA A 2 -2.91 25.80 -16.07
N ARG A 3 -3.68 26.73 -16.63
CA ARG A 3 -3.27 28.15 -16.75
C ARG A 3 -3.07 28.83 -15.39
N GLU A 4 -3.87 28.44 -14.40
CA GLU A 4 -3.80 28.97 -13.05
C GLU A 4 -2.57 28.45 -12.32
N ALA A 5 -2.25 27.16 -12.47
CA ALA A 5 -1.00 26.58 -11.97
C ALA A 5 0.24 27.30 -12.53
N GLY A 6 0.22 27.66 -13.82
CA GLY A 6 1.29 28.45 -14.45
C GLY A 6 1.44 29.86 -13.88
N ARG A 7 0.34 30.50 -13.46
CA ARG A 7 0.40 31.79 -12.74
C ARG A 7 0.88 31.59 -11.30
N LEU A 8 0.40 30.54 -10.65
CA LEU A 8 0.68 30.27 -9.25
C LEU A 8 2.15 29.93 -9.01
N VAL A 9 2.79 29.17 -9.91
CA VAL A 9 4.22 28.86 -9.77
C VAL A 9 5.09 30.13 -9.81
N LEU A 10 4.73 31.13 -10.61
CA LEU A 10 5.42 32.43 -10.62
C LEU A 10 5.24 33.17 -9.29
N GLU A 11 4.07 33.04 -8.66
CA GLU A 11 3.81 33.62 -7.35
C GLU A 11 4.58 32.89 -6.24
N CYS A 12 4.66 31.56 -6.28
CA CYS A 12 5.52 30.79 -5.39
C CYS A 12 6.97 31.26 -5.48
N LEU A 13 7.49 31.48 -6.70
CA LEU A 13 8.84 31.99 -6.91
C LEU A 13 9.03 33.38 -6.30
N ARG A 14 8.10 34.31 -6.52
CA ARG A 14 8.17 35.67 -5.93
C ARG A 14 8.18 35.65 -4.40
N ARG A 15 7.41 34.75 -3.79
CA ARG A 15 7.30 34.60 -2.33
C ARG A 15 8.40 33.72 -1.72
N GLY A 16 9.29 33.14 -2.54
CA GLY A 16 10.27 32.17 -2.08
C GLY A 16 9.64 30.92 -1.45
N LEU A 17 8.45 30.53 -1.91
CA LEU A 17 7.73 29.34 -1.45
C LEU A 17 8.28 28.10 -2.18
N THR A 18 9.06 27.29 -1.47
CA THR A 18 9.70 26.09 -2.02
C THR A 18 8.94 24.81 -1.62
N PRO A 19 9.12 23.68 -2.33
CA PRO A 19 8.49 22.42 -1.95
C PRO A 19 8.70 22.02 -0.49
N LEU A 20 9.91 22.18 0.06
CA LEU A 20 10.22 21.85 1.46
C LEU A 20 9.51 22.74 2.49
N LYS A 21 9.00 23.92 2.09
CA LYS A 21 8.13 24.75 2.95
C LYS A 21 6.68 24.25 2.99
N ILE A 22 6.29 23.40 2.05
CA ILE A 22 4.92 22.87 1.90
C ILE A 22 4.87 21.40 2.34
N VAL A 23 5.83 20.59 1.89
CA VAL A 23 5.99 19.18 2.26
C VAL A 23 6.65 19.12 3.62
N THR A 24 5.84 19.35 4.65
CA THR A 24 6.22 19.22 6.05
C THR A 24 5.71 17.91 6.63
N ARG A 25 6.12 17.61 7.86
CA ARG A 25 5.61 16.47 8.62
C ARG A 25 4.08 16.48 8.70
N GLN A 26 3.49 17.63 9.00
CA GLN A 26 2.04 17.83 9.06
C GLN A 26 1.37 17.58 7.70
N ALA A 27 1.99 18.03 6.61
CA ALA A 27 1.44 17.82 5.26
C ALA A 27 1.45 16.33 4.86
N ILE A 28 2.48 15.58 5.25
CA ILE A 28 2.55 14.13 5.05
C ILE A 28 1.48 13.42 5.88
N GLU A 29 1.29 13.79 7.15
CA GLU A 29 0.21 13.23 7.98
C GLU A 29 -1.18 13.54 7.44
N ASN A 30 -1.39 14.74 6.90
CA ASN A 30 -2.62 15.09 6.18
C ASN A 30 -2.82 14.21 4.94
N ALA A 31 -1.77 13.99 4.15
CA ALA A 31 -1.84 13.13 2.97
C ALA A 31 -2.21 11.69 3.35
N MET A 32 -1.63 11.15 4.42
CA MET A 32 -2.01 9.83 4.95
C MET A 32 -3.48 9.78 5.38
N ALA A 33 -3.95 10.78 6.14
CA ALA A 33 -5.35 10.82 6.60
C ALA A 33 -6.34 10.87 5.42
N VAL A 34 -6.07 11.73 4.43
CA VAL A 34 -6.92 11.85 3.24
C VAL A 34 -6.90 10.56 2.41
N ASP A 35 -5.74 9.92 2.24
CA ASP A 35 -5.63 8.65 1.50
C ASP A 35 -6.42 7.52 2.20
N MET A 36 -6.33 7.42 3.52
CA MET A 36 -7.09 6.46 4.33
C MET A 36 -8.60 6.67 4.17
N ALA A 37 -9.05 7.93 4.25
CA ALA A 37 -10.45 8.30 4.17
C ALA A 37 -11.05 8.21 2.76
N LEU A 38 -10.20 8.31 1.72
CA LEU A 38 -10.60 8.20 0.33
C LEU A 38 -10.75 6.75 -0.15
N GLY A 39 -10.05 5.80 0.47
CA GLY A 39 -9.93 4.46 -0.11
C GLY A 39 -8.74 4.34 -1.05
N GLY A 40 -7.62 4.94 -0.68
CA GLY A 40 -6.39 5.05 -1.46
C GLY A 40 -5.78 3.74 -1.96
N SER A 41 -4.70 3.89 -2.73
CA SER A 41 -3.90 2.76 -3.24
C SER A 41 -2.89 2.34 -2.20
N THR A 42 -2.56 1.05 -2.08
CA THR A 42 -1.43 0.60 -1.25
C THR A 42 -0.10 1.24 -1.67
N ASN A 43 0.04 1.62 -2.96
CA ASN A 43 1.21 2.34 -3.46
C ASN A 43 1.40 3.73 -2.84
N SER A 44 0.36 4.34 -2.26
CA SER A 44 0.50 5.63 -1.55
C SER A 44 1.52 5.52 -0.41
N VAL A 45 1.59 4.36 0.25
CA VAL A 45 2.57 4.07 1.31
C VAL A 45 4.00 4.17 0.75
N LEU A 46 4.29 3.53 -0.39
CA LEU A 46 5.62 3.59 -1.02
C LEU A 46 5.99 5.02 -1.39
N HIS A 47 5.05 5.74 -2.03
CA HIS A 47 5.31 7.08 -2.52
C HIS A 47 5.45 8.10 -1.40
N LEU A 48 4.64 8.01 -0.34
CA LEU A 48 4.75 8.91 0.81
C LEU A 48 6.02 8.66 1.61
N LEU A 49 6.47 7.41 1.77
CA LEU A 49 7.78 7.10 2.34
C LEU A 49 8.92 7.71 1.51
N ALA A 50 8.87 7.58 0.19
CA ALA A 50 9.88 8.14 -0.70
C ALA A 50 9.89 9.69 -0.68
N ILE A 51 8.70 10.33 -0.75
CA ILE A 51 8.57 11.79 -0.66
C ILE A 51 9.07 12.30 0.70
N ALA A 52 8.74 11.59 1.79
CA ALA A 52 9.22 11.96 3.12
C ALA A 52 10.75 11.84 3.21
N HIS A 53 11.34 10.78 2.65
CA HIS A 53 12.79 10.63 2.57
C HIS A 53 13.48 11.80 1.83
N GLU A 54 13.01 12.15 0.63
CA GLU A 54 13.52 13.27 -0.16
C GLU A 54 13.36 14.63 0.55
N ALA A 55 12.34 14.75 1.40
CA ALA A 55 12.11 15.93 2.24
C ALA A 55 12.91 15.93 3.55
N GLY A 56 13.69 14.88 3.84
CA GLY A 56 14.42 14.71 5.11
C GLY A 56 13.51 14.48 6.32
N ILE A 57 12.29 13.97 6.10
CA ILE A 57 11.28 13.73 7.13
C ILE A 57 11.28 12.23 7.48
N PRO A 58 11.58 11.85 8.74
CA PRO A 58 11.41 10.48 9.19
C PRO A 58 9.94 10.06 9.11
N LEU A 59 9.70 8.92 8.46
CA LEU A 59 8.40 8.29 8.34
C LEU A 59 8.56 6.77 8.32
N THR A 60 7.70 6.07 9.06
CA THR A 60 7.72 4.61 9.22
C THR A 60 6.37 4.01 8.90
N LEU A 61 6.34 2.70 8.62
CA LEU A 61 5.08 1.98 8.39
C LEU A 61 4.14 2.01 9.62
N ASP A 62 4.68 2.06 10.84
CA ASP A 62 3.84 2.08 12.05
C ASP A 62 3.00 3.35 12.15
N GLU A 63 3.48 4.45 11.58
CA GLU A 63 2.75 5.71 11.53
C GLU A 63 1.58 5.65 10.55
N PHE A 64 1.71 4.92 9.44
CA PHE A 64 0.57 4.63 8.56
C PHE A 64 -0.50 3.81 9.28
N ASP A 65 -0.11 2.81 10.08
CA ASP A 65 -1.07 2.02 10.86
C ASP A 65 -1.77 2.86 11.94
N ALA A 66 -1.02 3.72 12.63
CA ALA A 66 -1.58 4.64 13.61
C ALA A 66 -2.63 5.57 12.99
N VAL A 67 -2.37 6.11 11.78
CA VAL A 67 -3.35 6.90 11.03
C VAL A 67 -4.53 6.04 10.58
N ALA A 68 -4.28 4.83 10.04
CA ALA A 68 -5.33 3.92 9.59
C ALA A 68 -6.30 3.54 10.72
N ARG A 69 -5.81 3.39 11.96
CA ARG A 69 -6.68 3.05 13.11
C ARG A 69 -7.59 4.19 13.55
N ARG A 70 -7.17 5.43 13.38
CA ARG A 70 -7.90 6.61 13.88
C ARG A 70 -8.76 7.29 12.82
N VAL A 71 -8.39 7.22 11.53
CA VAL A 71 -9.10 7.93 10.45
C VAL A 71 -10.09 6.99 9.77
N PRO A 72 -11.40 7.29 9.77
CA PRO A 72 -12.40 6.44 9.12
C PRO A 72 -12.34 6.54 7.58
N HIS A 73 -12.74 5.46 6.89
CA HIS A 73 -12.93 5.46 5.44
C HIS A 73 -14.32 6.01 5.09
N LEU A 74 -14.38 7.16 4.41
CA LEU A 74 -15.63 7.87 4.13
C LEU A 74 -16.11 7.73 2.68
N CYS A 75 -15.20 7.56 1.72
CA CYS A 75 -15.55 7.61 0.31
C CYS A 75 -16.07 6.26 -0.23
N ASN A 76 -17.27 6.27 -0.81
CA ASN A 76 -17.88 5.10 -1.45
C ASN A 76 -17.42 4.94 -2.92
N VAL A 77 -16.10 4.87 -3.12
CA VAL A 77 -15.49 4.77 -4.46
C VAL A 77 -14.82 3.43 -4.68
N LYS A 78 -14.83 2.96 -5.93
CA LYS A 78 -14.18 1.72 -6.36
C LYS A 78 -12.67 1.78 -6.06
N PRO A 79 -12.05 0.64 -5.69
CA PRO A 79 -12.61 -0.72 -5.72
C PRO A 79 -13.43 -1.13 -4.48
N SER A 80 -13.33 -0.40 -3.38
CA SER A 80 -13.94 -0.73 -2.08
C SER A 80 -15.41 -0.31 -1.96
N GLY A 81 -15.81 0.69 -2.73
CA GLY A 81 -17.17 1.18 -2.84
C GLY A 81 -17.78 0.96 -4.23
N GLN A 82 -18.89 1.63 -4.47
CA GLN A 82 -19.75 1.41 -5.64
C GLN A 82 -19.45 2.37 -6.79
N TYR A 83 -19.00 3.59 -6.49
CA TYR A 83 -18.92 4.67 -7.47
C TYR A 83 -17.53 4.82 -8.11
N SER A 84 -17.46 5.40 -9.30
CA SER A 84 -16.16 5.76 -9.90
C SER A 84 -15.53 6.93 -9.14
N VAL A 85 -14.20 6.91 -8.95
CA VAL A 85 -13.46 8.01 -8.31
C VAL A 85 -13.69 9.36 -9.00
N GLY A 86 -13.92 9.37 -10.31
CA GLY A 86 -14.22 10.59 -11.07
C GLY A 86 -15.49 11.31 -10.63
N ARG A 87 -16.42 10.60 -9.95
CA ARG A 87 -17.65 11.19 -9.41
C ARG A 87 -17.44 11.93 -8.08
N MET A 88 -16.24 11.87 -7.50
CA MET A 88 -15.92 12.64 -6.28
C MET A 88 -16.15 14.14 -6.46
N ASP A 89 -15.94 14.67 -7.67
CA ASP A 89 -16.19 16.08 -7.99
C ASP A 89 -17.67 16.46 -7.79
N GLU A 90 -18.60 15.57 -8.14
CA GLU A 90 -20.05 15.76 -7.92
C GLU A 90 -20.42 15.87 -6.43
N ALA A 91 -19.57 15.34 -5.54
CA ALA A 91 -19.74 15.38 -4.09
C ALA A 91 -19.01 16.55 -3.41
N GLY A 92 -18.44 17.48 -4.19
CA GLY A 92 -17.63 18.60 -3.71
C GLY A 92 -16.11 18.32 -3.68
N GLY A 93 -15.69 17.17 -4.21
CA GLY A 93 -14.29 16.80 -4.40
C GLY A 93 -13.50 16.59 -3.11
N LEU A 94 -12.18 16.62 -3.25
CA LEU A 94 -11.26 16.52 -2.10
C LEU A 94 -11.43 17.65 -1.08
N PRO A 95 -11.71 18.91 -1.44
CA PRO A 95 -11.97 19.96 -0.45
C PRO A 95 -13.14 19.61 0.49
N ALA A 96 -14.23 19.06 -0.04
CA ALA A 96 -15.36 18.63 0.77
C ALA A 96 -15.02 17.45 1.68
N LEU A 97 -14.25 16.46 1.18
CA LEU A 97 -13.73 15.37 2.00
C LEU A 97 -12.84 15.88 3.14
N MET A 98 -11.90 16.77 2.82
CA MET A 98 -10.99 17.37 3.82
C MET A 98 -11.75 18.24 4.83
N GLN A 99 -12.82 18.90 4.42
CA GLN A 99 -13.70 19.63 5.32
C GLN A 99 -14.39 18.69 6.32
N GLU A 100 -14.88 17.54 5.86
CA GLU A 100 -15.48 16.51 6.72
C GLU A 100 -14.43 15.91 7.67
N LEU A 101 -13.19 15.73 7.21
CA LEU A 101 -12.07 15.19 8.00
C LEU A 101 -11.33 16.22 8.85
N ARG A 102 -11.85 17.44 9.02
CA ARG A 102 -11.11 18.58 9.60
C ARG A 102 -10.43 18.26 10.94
N GLU A 103 -11.05 17.45 11.80
CA GLU A 103 -10.50 17.05 13.10
C GLU A 103 -9.29 16.10 13.03
N PHE A 104 -9.07 15.46 11.87
CA PHE A 104 -7.93 14.57 11.62
C PHE A 104 -6.77 15.27 10.89
N LEU A 105 -6.93 16.55 10.52
CA LEU A 105 -6.01 17.30 9.68
C LEU A 105 -5.34 18.45 10.41
N HIS A 106 -4.06 18.66 10.11
CA HIS A 106 -3.29 19.84 10.47
C HIS A 106 -3.69 21.00 9.55
N LEU A 107 -4.61 21.85 10.01
CA LEU A 107 -5.22 22.89 9.18
C LEU A 107 -4.32 24.10 8.91
N ASP A 108 -3.30 24.30 9.72
CA ASP A 108 -2.28 25.34 9.58
C ASP A 108 -1.21 24.99 8.52
N ALA A 109 -1.21 23.75 8.03
CA ALA A 109 -0.28 23.31 6.99
C ALA A 109 -0.36 24.22 5.75
N LEU A 110 0.80 24.72 5.32
CA LEU A 110 0.92 25.65 4.20
C LEU A 110 0.64 24.93 2.87
N THR A 111 -0.02 25.60 1.93
CA THR A 111 -0.30 25.08 0.59
C THR A 111 0.45 25.86 -0.49
N VAL A 112 0.41 25.37 -1.73
CA VAL A 112 0.96 26.06 -2.91
C VAL A 112 0.33 27.44 -3.16
N THR A 113 -0.87 27.71 -2.66
CA THR A 113 -1.49 29.05 -2.74
C THR A 113 -0.87 30.05 -1.75
N GLY A 114 -0.05 29.53 -0.84
CA GLY A 114 0.49 30.23 0.32
C GLY A 114 -0.56 30.65 1.34
N LYS A 115 -1.76 30.07 1.26
CA LYS A 115 -2.74 29.97 2.35
C LYS A 115 -2.55 28.64 3.08
N THR A 116 -3.06 28.57 4.30
CA THR A 116 -3.16 27.32 5.06
C THR A 116 -4.18 26.36 4.44
N LEU A 117 -4.12 25.08 4.79
CA LEU A 117 -5.09 24.07 4.36
C LEU A 117 -6.51 24.44 4.81
N GLY A 118 -6.67 24.89 6.06
CA GLY A 118 -7.94 25.29 6.64
C GLY A 118 -8.62 26.41 5.85
N GLU A 119 -7.86 27.45 5.47
CA GLU A 119 -8.33 28.53 4.59
C GLU A 119 -8.68 28.02 3.19
N THR A 120 -7.91 27.06 2.68
CA THR A 120 -8.09 26.50 1.33
C THR A 120 -9.40 25.70 1.20
N ILE A 121 -9.79 24.97 2.25
CA ILE A 121 -11.00 24.13 2.25
C ILE A 121 -12.23 24.86 2.82
N THR A 122 -12.08 26.10 3.25
CA THR A 122 -13.16 26.87 3.86
C THR A 122 -14.35 27.01 2.90
N GLY A 123 -15.54 26.68 3.38
CA GLY A 123 -16.79 26.75 2.62
C GLY A 123 -17.03 25.56 1.67
N ALA A 124 -16.09 24.62 1.55
CA ALA A 124 -16.35 23.36 0.86
C ALA A 124 -17.43 22.57 1.61
N THR A 125 -18.36 21.97 0.89
CA THR A 125 -19.47 21.20 1.50
C THR A 125 -19.65 19.90 0.73
N VAL A 126 -19.99 18.84 1.47
CA VAL A 126 -20.35 17.55 0.86
C VAL A 126 -21.75 17.67 0.27
N THR A 127 -21.83 17.65 -1.06
CA THR A 127 -23.10 17.76 -1.81
C THR A 127 -23.79 16.42 -2.05
N ASN A 128 -23.07 15.30 -1.88
CA ASN A 128 -23.61 13.95 -2.03
C ASN A 128 -23.08 13.01 -0.93
N ARG A 129 -23.95 12.68 0.02
CA ARG A 129 -23.64 11.81 1.18
C ARG A 129 -23.57 10.31 0.87
N GLU A 130 -24.04 9.89 -0.31
CA GLU A 130 -23.83 8.51 -0.76
C GLU A 130 -22.40 8.29 -1.28
N LEU A 131 -21.75 9.35 -1.77
CA LEU A 131 -20.37 9.36 -2.24
C LEU A 131 -19.37 9.62 -1.12
N ILE A 132 -19.62 10.64 -0.29
CA ILE A 132 -18.79 10.98 0.87
C ILE A 132 -19.65 10.85 2.13
N ARG A 133 -19.45 9.76 2.86
CA ARG A 133 -20.18 9.46 4.10
C ARG A 133 -19.84 10.46 5.21
N PRO A 134 -20.78 10.76 6.12
CA PRO A 134 -20.50 11.60 7.28
C PRO A 134 -19.65 10.84 8.31
N LEU A 135 -18.91 11.57 9.15
CA LEU A 135 -18.03 10.96 10.17
C LEU A 135 -18.74 10.00 11.15
N HIS A 136 -20.00 10.27 11.49
CA HIS A 136 -20.77 9.45 12.43
C HIS A 136 -21.37 8.18 11.79
N ASP A 137 -21.36 8.08 10.46
CA ASP A 137 -21.83 6.92 9.70
C ASP A 137 -20.87 6.61 8.54
N PRO A 138 -19.59 6.32 8.86
CA PRO A 138 -18.55 6.14 7.86
C PRO A 138 -18.76 4.84 7.09
N LEU A 139 -18.15 4.71 5.91
CA LEU A 139 -18.20 3.46 5.15
C LEU A 139 -17.48 2.33 5.90
N TYR A 140 -16.33 2.65 6.51
CA TYR A 140 -15.65 1.79 7.47
C TYR A 140 -15.13 2.62 8.64
N PRO A 141 -15.13 2.07 9.88
CA PRO A 141 -14.72 2.80 11.08
C PRO A 141 -13.19 3.05 11.14
N GLN A 142 -12.41 2.36 10.31
CA GLN A 142 -10.97 2.53 10.17
C GLN A 142 -10.63 2.83 8.71
N GLY A 143 -9.39 3.29 8.51
CA GLY A 143 -8.82 3.66 7.24
C GLY A 143 -8.76 2.50 6.25
N SER A 144 -8.63 2.83 4.98
CA SER A 144 -8.73 1.85 3.92
C SER A 144 -7.62 0.80 3.87
N LEU A 145 -6.44 1.14 4.39
CA LEU A 145 -5.24 0.31 4.42
C LEU A 145 -4.94 -0.20 5.83
N ALA A 146 -4.19 -1.29 5.93
CA ALA A 146 -3.65 -1.83 7.18
C ALA A 146 -2.22 -2.29 6.96
N ILE A 147 -1.38 -2.11 7.99
CA ILE A 147 0.01 -2.56 8.00
C ILE A 147 0.09 -3.82 8.84
N LEU A 148 0.52 -4.93 8.25
CA LEU A 148 0.65 -6.20 8.94
C LEU A 148 2.11 -6.45 9.31
N ARG A 149 2.35 -7.06 10.47
CA ARG A 149 3.67 -7.54 10.91
C ARG A 149 3.57 -8.98 11.39
N GLY A 150 4.69 -9.67 11.47
CA GLY A 150 4.76 -11.02 12.04
C GLY A 150 5.91 -11.80 11.47
N GLY A 151 5.94 -13.11 11.74
CA GLY A 151 7.02 -14.00 11.34
C GLY A 151 7.27 -14.04 9.83
N LEU A 152 6.27 -13.75 9.00
CA LEU A 152 6.42 -13.72 7.54
C LEU A 152 6.82 -12.33 7.00
N ALA A 153 6.47 -11.25 7.70
CA ALA A 153 6.79 -9.87 7.32
C ALA A 153 7.27 -9.05 8.53
N PRO A 154 8.50 -9.27 9.01
CA PRO A 154 9.00 -8.61 10.21
C PRO A 154 9.12 -7.09 10.03
N ASP A 155 9.53 -6.63 8.84
CA ASP A 155 9.64 -5.19 8.54
C ASP A 155 8.31 -4.58 8.09
N GLY A 156 7.31 -5.41 7.81
CA GLY A 156 5.94 -5.00 7.53
C GLY A 156 5.45 -5.46 6.15
N ALA A 157 4.13 -5.45 6.00
CA ALA A 157 3.41 -5.68 4.75
C ALA A 157 2.17 -4.77 4.71
N VAL A 158 1.61 -4.55 3.52
CA VAL A 158 0.47 -3.64 3.33
C VAL A 158 -0.69 -4.40 2.70
N VAL A 159 -1.89 -4.20 3.24
CA VAL A 159 -3.14 -4.72 2.67
C VAL A 159 -4.18 -3.61 2.59
N LYS A 160 -4.96 -3.59 1.51
CA LYS A 160 -6.18 -2.78 1.43
C LYS A 160 -7.31 -3.52 2.14
N GLN A 161 -7.42 -3.36 3.46
CA GLN A 161 -8.40 -4.10 4.27
C GLN A 161 -9.85 -3.88 3.82
N THR A 162 -10.15 -2.69 3.30
CA THR A 162 -11.49 -2.37 2.75
C THR A 162 -11.73 -2.91 1.33
N GLY A 163 -10.72 -3.51 0.71
CA GLY A 163 -10.82 -4.27 -0.54
C GLY A 163 -11.19 -5.74 -0.32
N VAL A 164 -11.15 -6.23 0.92
CA VAL A 164 -11.56 -7.58 1.30
C VAL A 164 -13.08 -7.63 1.40
N ARG A 165 -13.72 -8.12 0.33
CA ARG A 165 -15.19 -8.17 0.23
C ARG A 165 -15.83 -9.13 1.23
N PHE A 166 -15.21 -10.29 1.44
CA PHE A 166 -15.73 -11.34 2.29
C PHE A 166 -15.13 -11.22 3.68
N LYS A 167 -15.98 -10.94 4.68
CA LYS A 167 -15.53 -10.76 6.08
C LYS A 167 -14.83 -12.01 6.63
N SER A 168 -15.18 -13.20 6.14
CA SER A 168 -14.49 -14.46 6.45
C SER A 168 -13.02 -14.45 6.06
N MET A 169 -12.62 -13.64 5.08
CA MET A 169 -11.24 -13.50 4.60
C MET A 169 -10.50 -12.32 5.24
N LEU A 170 -11.03 -11.70 6.31
CA LEU A 170 -10.26 -10.77 7.14
C LEU A 170 -9.24 -11.49 8.03
N THR A 171 -9.52 -12.76 8.32
CA THR A 171 -8.66 -13.68 9.05
C THR A 171 -8.62 -14.99 8.29
N HIS A 172 -7.45 -15.53 8.01
CA HIS A 172 -7.35 -16.79 7.27
C HIS A 172 -6.12 -17.56 7.69
N ARG A 173 -6.24 -18.89 7.64
CA ARG A 173 -5.16 -19.82 7.91
C ARG A 173 -5.22 -20.93 6.88
N GLY A 174 -4.16 -21.10 6.10
CA GLY A 174 -4.17 -22.01 4.98
C GLY A 174 -2.78 -22.46 4.53
N PRO A 175 -2.70 -23.57 3.77
CA PRO A 175 -1.45 -24.05 3.20
C PRO A 175 -0.95 -23.11 2.11
N ALA A 176 0.36 -22.87 2.09
CA ALA A 176 1.02 -22.06 1.09
C ALA A 176 1.06 -22.78 -0.27
N ARG A 177 0.83 -22.01 -1.35
CA ARG A 177 1.11 -22.39 -2.72
C ARG A 177 2.12 -21.40 -3.30
N VAL A 178 3.36 -21.84 -3.46
CA VAL A 178 4.51 -20.96 -3.68
C VAL A 178 4.87 -20.87 -5.16
N PHE A 179 5.07 -19.65 -5.63
CA PHE A 179 5.46 -19.33 -7.00
C PHE A 179 6.62 -18.35 -7.01
N GLU A 180 7.58 -18.58 -7.90
CA GLU A 180 8.81 -17.77 -8.00
C GLU A 180 8.67 -16.57 -8.93
N ASN A 181 7.52 -16.46 -9.59
CA ASN A 181 7.13 -15.34 -10.43
C ASN A 181 5.62 -15.33 -10.68
N MET A 182 5.10 -14.17 -11.07
CA MET A 182 3.68 -13.98 -11.40
C MET A 182 3.21 -14.89 -12.54
N GLU A 183 4.04 -15.16 -13.56
CA GLU A 183 3.63 -15.97 -14.71
C GLU A 183 3.29 -17.41 -14.30
N GLU A 184 4.07 -18.02 -13.41
CA GLU A 184 3.78 -19.32 -12.82
C GLU A 184 2.49 -19.32 -12.01
N ALA A 185 2.31 -18.31 -11.16
CA ALA A 185 1.11 -18.17 -10.34
C ALA A 185 -0.15 -17.98 -11.20
N VAL A 186 -0.07 -17.19 -12.27
CA VAL A 186 -1.16 -17.00 -13.25
C VAL A 186 -1.51 -18.32 -13.94
N ARG A 187 -0.51 -19.09 -14.38
CA ARG A 187 -0.75 -20.41 -14.98
C ARG A 187 -1.41 -21.38 -14.01
N ALA A 188 -1.00 -21.36 -12.74
CA ALA A 188 -1.59 -22.22 -11.70
C ALA A 188 -3.05 -21.86 -11.41
N VAL A 189 -3.38 -20.57 -11.34
CA VAL A 189 -4.76 -20.09 -11.17
C VAL A 189 -5.61 -20.51 -12.38
N MET A 190 -5.16 -20.23 -13.60
CA MET A 190 -5.90 -20.58 -14.83
C MET A 190 -6.03 -22.10 -15.06
N GLY A 191 -5.13 -22.90 -14.50
CA GLY A 191 -5.13 -24.36 -14.61
C GLY A 191 -5.80 -25.08 -13.44
N ASP A 192 -6.60 -24.38 -12.63
CA ASP A 192 -7.32 -24.93 -11.46
C ASP A 192 -6.42 -25.64 -10.43
N ALA A 193 -5.15 -25.21 -10.32
CA ALA A 193 -4.20 -25.79 -9.38
C ALA A 193 -4.30 -25.19 -7.95
N ILE A 194 -5.02 -24.08 -7.81
CA ILE A 194 -5.29 -23.39 -6.55
C ILE A 194 -6.60 -23.90 -5.97
N ARG A 195 -6.55 -24.36 -4.72
CA ARG A 195 -7.70 -24.93 -4.01
C ARG A 195 -8.28 -23.93 -3.02
N PRO A 196 -9.60 -23.96 -2.75
CA PRO A 196 -10.19 -23.20 -1.65
C PRO A 196 -9.43 -23.44 -0.34
N GLY A 197 -9.08 -22.37 0.35
CA GLY A 197 -8.26 -22.41 1.56
C GLY A 197 -6.78 -22.11 1.34
N ASP A 198 -6.27 -22.18 0.11
CA ASP A 198 -4.85 -21.93 -0.17
C ASP A 198 -4.45 -20.47 0.11
N VAL A 199 -3.20 -20.28 0.52
CA VAL A 199 -2.53 -18.97 0.51
C VAL A 199 -1.53 -18.97 -0.64
N VAL A 200 -1.87 -18.26 -1.71
CA VAL A 200 -0.98 -18.08 -2.86
C VAL A 200 0.16 -17.16 -2.45
N VAL A 201 1.41 -17.62 -2.60
CA VAL A 201 2.61 -16.85 -2.31
C VAL A 201 3.35 -16.61 -3.62
N VAL A 202 3.48 -15.36 -4.03
CA VAL A 202 4.27 -14.96 -5.20
C VAL A 202 5.48 -14.17 -4.71
N ARG A 203 6.67 -14.72 -4.88
CA ARG A 203 7.90 -14.12 -4.35
C ARG A 203 8.90 -13.81 -5.45
N TYR A 204 9.98 -13.09 -5.07
CA TYR A 204 10.95 -12.54 -6.02
C TYR A 204 10.33 -11.51 -6.98
N GLU A 205 9.29 -10.81 -6.51
CA GLU A 205 8.61 -9.72 -7.20
C GLU A 205 8.86 -8.36 -6.56
N GLY A 206 9.69 -8.31 -5.51
CA GLY A 206 10.07 -7.10 -4.79
C GLY A 206 10.99 -6.15 -5.57
N PRO A 207 11.45 -5.06 -4.94
CA PRO A 207 12.32 -4.06 -5.57
C PRO A 207 13.54 -4.66 -6.24
N LYS A 208 14.27 -5.56 -5.58
CA LYS A 208 15.47 -6.18 -6.13
C LYS A 208 15.17 -7.49 -6.85
N GLY A 209 14.22 -8.25 -6.32
CA GLY A 209 13.82 -9.56 -6.82
C GLY A 209 13.22 -9.48 -8.21
N GLY A 210 12.26 -8.56 -8.44
CA GLY A 210 11.48 -8.41 -9.67
C GLY A 210 12.33 -8.20 -10.93
N PRO A 211 13.33 -7.31 -10.92
CA PRO A 211 13.44 -6.06 -10.15
C PRO A 211 12.40 -5.02 -10.55
N GLY A 212 12.26 -3.96 -9.75
CA GLY A 212 11.34 -2.84 -10.01
C GLY A 212 9.99 -2.96 -9.34
N MET A 213 9.80 -3.98 -8.49
CA MET A 213 8.59 -4.21 -7.70
C MET A 213 7.32 -4.13 -8.57
N ARG A 214 7.09 -5.07 -9.50
CA ARG A 214 5.99 -4.93 -10.47
C ARG A 214 4.60 -5.02 -9.83
N GLU A 215 3.58 -4.42 -10.46
CA GLU A 215 2.19 -4.61 -10.03
C GLU A 215 1.66 -5.97 -10.48
N MET A 216 1.02 -6.69 -9.57
CA MET A 216 0.41 -8.00 -9.81
C MET A 216 -1.09 -7.92 -10.13
N HIS A 217 -1.49 -6.92 -10.94
CA HIS A 217 -2.91 -6.73 -11.27
C HIS A 217 -3.54 -7.95 -11.96
N GLN A 218 -2.79 -8.64 -12.82
CA GLN A 218 -3.29 -9.78 -13.59
C GLN A 218 -3.77 -10.92 -12.69
N ILE A 219 -2.93 -11.38 -11.75
CA ILE A 219 -3.29 -12.48 -10.85
C ILE A 219 -4.45 -12.10 -9.93
N THR A 220 -4.47 -10.87 -9.40
CA THR A 220 -5.58 -10.43 -8.53
C THR A 220 -6.92 -10.42 -9.28
N SER A 221 -6.91 -10.01 -10.55
CA SER A 221 -8.12 -9.98 -11.38
C SER A 221 -8.61 -11.38 -11.72
N LEU A 222 -7.69 -12.32 -11.97
CA LEU A 222 -8.02 -13.73 -12.21
C LEU A 222 -8.60 -14.39 -10.97
N MET A 223 -8.00 -14.20 -9.78
CA MET A 223 -8.52 -14.77 -8.54
C MET A 223 -9.95 -14.30 -8.27
N VAL A 224 -10.23 -13.01 -8.42
CA VAL A 224 -11.59 -12.47 -8.27
C VAL A 224 -12.53 -12.97 -9.36
N GLY A 225 -12.08 -13.01 -10.61
CA GLY A 225 -12.88 -13.51 -11.74
C GLY A 225 -13.27 -14.98 -11.62
N MET A 226 -12.45 -15.78 -10.94
CA MET A 226 -12.68 -17.20 -10.66
C MET A 226 -13.33 -17.43 -9.28
N GLY A 227 -13.67 -16.37 -8.53
CA GLY A 227 -14.29 -16.48 -7.20
C GLY A 227 -13.36 -17.01 -6.10
N LEU A 228 -12.04 -17.07 -6.34
CA LEU A 228 -11.07 -17.55 -5.36
C LEU A 228 -10.84 -16.54 -4.22
N ASP A 229 -11.18 -15.26 -4.40
CA ASP A 229 -11.06 -14.24 -3.36
C ASP A 229 -12.03 -14.46 -2.17
N GLU A 230 -13.00 -15.37 -2.30
CA GLU A 230 -13.89 -15.80 -1.23
C GLU A 230 -13.23 -16.80 -0.26
N HIS A 231 -12.18 -17.49 -0.70
CA HIS A 231 -11.61 -18.64 0.01
C HIS A 231 -10.08 -18.69 0.05
N CYS A 232 -9.38 -17.88 -0.74
CA CYS A 232 -7.92 -17.92 -0.88
C CYS A 232 -7.28 -16.56 -0.58
N GLY A 233 -6.10 -16.60 0.05
CA GLY A 233 -5.24 -15.43 0.27
C GLY A 233 -4.21 -15.25 -0.84
N LEU A 234 -3.69 -14.03 -1.02
CA LEU A 234 -2.53 -13.76 -1.87
C LEU A 234 -1.49 -12.94 -1.09
N VAL A 235 -0.26 -13.43 -1.03
CA VAL A 235 0.86 -12.80 -0.30
C VAL A 235 2.05 -12.63 -1.23
N THR A 236 2.72 -11.48 -1.17
CA THR A 236 3.83 -11.17 -2.07
C THR A 236 4.76 -10.07 -1.57
N ASP A 237 6.04 -10.16 -1.96
CA ASP A 237 7.03 -9.09 -1.80
C ASP A 237 6.93 -8.00 -2.89
N GLY A 238 6.16 -8.22 -3.95
CA GLY A 238 5.80 -7.20 -4.94
C GLY A 238 4.67 -6.28 -4.48
N ARG A 239 3.99 -5.62 -5.43
CA ARG A 239 2.92 -4.64 -5.12
C ARG A 239 1.61 -4.88 -5.86
N PHE A 240 0.58 -4.21 -5.38
CA PHE A 240 -0.77 -4.25 -5.89
C PHE A 240 -1.23 -2.87 -6.37
N SER A 241 -2.13 -2.86 -7.34
CA SER A 241 -2.71 -1.62 -7.85
C SER A 241 -3.79 -1.10 -6.91
N GLY A 242 -4.14 0.18 -7.04
CA GLY A 242 -5.24 0.78 -6.27
C GLY A 242 -6.62 0.19 -6.55
N SER A 243 -6.77 -0.60 -7.63
CA SER A 243 -7.99 -1.30 -8.03
C SER A 243 -8.12 -2.73 -7.47
N THR A 244 -7.13 -3.18 -6.70
CA THR A 244 -7.09 -4.54 -6.15
C THR A 244 -8.25 -4.81 -5.20
N ARG A 245 -8.78 -6.04 -5.30
CA ARG A 245 -9.84 -6.59 -4.45
C ARG A 245 -9.39 -7.93 -3.88
N GLY A 246 -9.97 -8.32 -2.76
CA GLY A 246 -9.64 -9.56 -2.06
C GLY A 246 -8.51 -9.39 -1.04
N PRO A 247 -8.20 -10.47 -0.29
CA PRO A 247 -7.15 -10.50 0.72
C PRO A 247 -5.74 -10.57 0.08
N CYS A 248 -5.35 -9.48 -0.58
CA CYS A 248 -4.07 -9.33 -1.26
C CYS A 248 -3.10 -8.52 -0.40
N ILE A 249 -2.12 -9.20 0.19
CA ILE A 249 -1.13 -8.66 1.13
C ILE A 249 0.20 -8.50 0.39
N GLY A 250 0.58 -7.25 0.12
CA GLY A 250 1.77 -6.91 -0.66
C GLY A 250 2.86 -6.26 0.18
N HIS A 251 3.95 -5.89 -0.48
CA HIS A 251 5.07 -5.16 0.12
C HIS A 251 5.73 -5.93 1.28
N VAL A 252 5.59 -7.27 1.29
CA VAL A 252 6.20 -8.11 2.34
C VAL A 252 7.69 -7.82 2.40
N SER A 253 8.11 -7.33 3.56
CA SER A 253 9.46 -6.88 3.82
C SER A 253 10.07 -7.64 5.01
N PRO A 254 11.34 -8.09 4.93
CA PRO A 254 12.23 -8.04 3.76
C PRO A 254 11.73 -8.90 2.58
N GLU A 255 12.07 -8.48 1.36
CA GLU A 255 11.72 -9.22 0.14
C GLU A 255 12.48 -10.55 0.01
N ALA A 256 12.02 -11.45 -0.86
CA ALA A 256 12.64 -12.76 -1.00
C ALA A 256 14.08 -12.70 -1.52
N ALA A 257 14.39 -11.75 -2.39
CA ALA A 257 15.73 -11.58 -2.96
C ALA A 257 16.80 -11.20 -1.91
N GLU A 258 16.38 -10.68 -0.77
CA GLU A 258 17.25 -10.30 0.36
C GLU A 258 17.23 -11.37 1.48
N GLY A 259 16.58 -12.51 1.25
CA GLY A 259 16.51 -13.60 2.22
C GLY A 259 15.49 -13.37 3.34
N GLY A 260 14.49 -12.51 3.11
CA GLY A 260 13.38 -12.35 4.04
C GLY A 260 12.60 -13.66 4.26
N PRO A 261 11.78 -13.78 5.32
CA PRO A 261 11.06 -15.02 5.63
C PRO A 261 10.21 -15.57 4.48
N ILE A 262 9.67 -14.71 3.60
CA ILE A 262 8.94 -15.11 2.39
C ILE A 262 9.80 -15.96 1.41
N ALA A 263 11.13 -15.80 1.42
CA ALA A 263 12.06 -16.63 0.65
C ALA A 263 12.17 -18.07 1.16
N LEU A 264 11.73 -18.32 2.40
CA LEU A 264 11.88 -19.61 3.10
C LEU A 264 10.58 -20.43 3.11
N VAL A 265 9.48 -19.84 2.65
CA VAL A 265 8.19 -20.53 2.50
C VAL A 265 8.34 -21.68 1.51
N GLN A 266 7.76 -22.82 1.85
CA GLN A 266 7.65 -24.02 1.02
C GLN A 266 6.17 -24.38 0.84
N ASP A 267 5.85 -25.08 -0.25
CA ASP A 267 4.49 -25.57 -0.49
C ASP A 267 3.97 -26.38 0.70
N GLY A 268 2.74 -26.07 1.11
CA GLY A 268 2.07 -26.73 2.23
C GLY A 268 2.37 -26.17 3.61
N ASP A 269 3.36 -25.28 3.77
CA ASP A 269 3.55 -24.54 5.03
C ASP A 269 2.28 -23.76 5.37
N LEU A 270 1.91 -23.68 6.65
CA LEU A 270 0.74 -22.92 7.04
C LEU A 270 1.09 -21.43 7.19
N ILE A 271 0.33 -20.58 6.51
CA ILE A 271 0.37 -19.13 6.68
C ILE A 271 -0.92 -18.68 7.36
N GLU A 272 -0.78 -17.80 8.35
CA GLU A 272 -1.90 -17.18 9.04
C GLU A 272 -1.81 -15.66 8.88
N TYR A 273 -2.91 -15.02 8.50
CA TYR A 273 -3.04 -13.59 8.62
C TYR A 273 -4.29 -13.22 9.41
N ASP A 274 -4.18 -12.14 10.16
CA ASP A 274 -5.25 -11.53 10.92
C ASP A 274 -5.18 -10.01 10.69
N ILE A 275 -5.96 -9.54 9.72
CA ILE A 275 -5.95 -8.13 9.31
C ILE A 275 -6.44 -7.23 10.46
N PRO A 276 -7.53 -7.54 11.19
CA PRO A 276 -7.95 -6.76 12.36
C PRO A 276 -6.84 -6.59 13.42
N ASN A 277 -6.08 -7.64 13.70
CA ASN A 277 -5.00 -7.63 14.70
C ASN A 277 -3.61 -7.31 14.12
N ARG A 278 -3.52 -6.96 12.82
CA ARG A 278 -2.27 -6.61 12.12
C ARG A 278 -1.20 -7.69 12.11
N ARG A 279 -1.59 -8.97 12.02
CA ARG A 279 -0.67 -10.10 11.99
C ARG A 279 -0.54 -10.75 10.61
N LEU A 280 0.68 -11.17 10.29
CA LEU A 280 1.03 -12.00 9.14
C LEU A 280 2.18 -12.95 9.52
N ASP A 281 1.86 -14.22 9.73
CA ASP A 281 2.75 -15.21 10.31
C ASP A 281 2.94 -16.43 9.42
N LEU A 282 4.17 -16.95 9.43
CA LEU A 282 4.53 -18.24 8.85
C LEU A 282 4.62 -19.25 10.01
N LEU A 283 3.72 -20.23 10.03
CA LEU A 283 3.60 -21.21 11.12
C LEU A 283 4.56 -22.39 10.90
N VAL A 284 5.84 -22.08 10.89
CA VAL A 284 6.95 -23.04 10.81
C VAL A 284 7.83 -22.85 12.04
N ALA A 285 8.33 -23.96 12.60
CA ALA A 285 9.18 -23.91 13.78
C ALA A 285 10.46 -23.09 13.51
N ALA A 286 10.92 -22.36 14.51
CA ALA A 286 12.03 -21.40 14.37
C ALA A 286 13.36 -22.08 13.99
N ASP A 287 13.59 -23.31 14.46
CA ASP A 287 14.74 -24.14 14.12
C ASP A 287 14.74 -24.54 12.64
N GLU A 288 13.57 -24.91 12.11
CA GLU A 288 13.37 -25.21 10.70
C GLU A 288 13.55 -23.97 9.82
N LEU A 289 13.02 -22.80 10.22
CA LEU A 289 13.28 -21.54 9.50
C LEU A 289 14.76 -21.18 9.50
N THR A 290 15.45 -21.38 10.63
CA THR A 290 16.91 -21.16 10.73
C THR A 290 17.68 -22.09 9.80
N ARG A 291 17.30 -23.38 9.75
CA ARG A 291 17.89 -24.36 8.84
C ARG A 291 17.68 -23.97 7.38
N ARG A 292 16.46 -23.59 7.00
CA ARG A 292 16.13 -23.12 5.64
C ARG A 292 16.90 -21.85 5.28
N GLY A 293 16.98 -20.89 6.20
CA GLY A 293 17.73 -19.63 6.01
C GLY A 293 19.22 -19.86 5.81
N THR A 294 19.83 -20.81 6.55
CA THR A 294 21.25 -21.16 6.41
C THR A 294 21.54 -21.82 5.05
N ALA A 295 20.59 -22.59 4.52
CA ALA A 295 20.70 -23.23 3.21
C ALA A 295 20.30 -22.32 2.04
N TRP A 296 19.64 -21.20 2.32
CA TRP A 296 19.09 -20.31 1.30
C TRP A 296 20.20 -19.60 0.53
N LYS A 297 19.98 -19.50 -0.79
CA LYS A 297 20.83 -18.72 -1.70
C LYS A 297 19.93 -17.91 -2.61
N ALA A 298 20.20 -16.62 -2.71
CA ALA A 298 19.51 -15.74 -3.63
C ALA A 298 19.57 -16.31 -5.07
N PRO A 299 18.42 -16.42 -5.77
CA PRO A 299 18.41 -16.81 -7.17
C PRO A 299 19.28 -15.86 -8.01
N LYS A 300 20.11 -16.43 -8.88
CA LYS A 300 20.91 -15.62 -9.81
C LYS A 300 20.03 -15.15 -10.96
N ARG A 301 19.94 -13.83 -11.15
CA ARG A 301 19.30 -13.22 -12.32
C ARG A 301 20.32 -12.44 -13.13
N GLU A 302 20.38 -12.71 -14.44
CA GLU A 302 21.22 -11.93 -15.35
C GLU A 302 20.53 -10.62 -15.72
N LEU A 303 20.84 -9.56 -14.98
CA LEU A 303 20.30 -8.22 -15.21
C LEU A 303 21.31 -7.36 -15.96
N LYS A 304 20.83 -6.56 -16.92
CA LYS A 304 21.62 -5.56 -17.64
C LYS A 304 20.91 -4.20 -17.61
N GLY A 305 21.66 -3.13 -17.88
CA GLY A 305 21.11 -1.77 -18.02
C GLY A 305 20.49 -1.21 -16.73
N ILE A 306 19.38 -0.49 -16.86
CA ILE A 306 18.75 0.25 -15.76
C ILE A 306 18.24 -0.67 -14.65
N LEU A 307 17.69 -1.85 -14.98
CA LEU A 307 17.18 -2.79 -13.98
C LEU A 307 18.30 -3.38 -13.10
N ALA A 308 19.48 -3.59 -13.68
CA ALA A 308 20.66 -4.00 -12.90
C ALA A 308 21.13 -2.92 -11.93
N ARG A 309 21.03 -1.64 -12.32
CA ARG A 309 21.36 -0.51 -11.45
C ARG A 309 20.32 -0.35 -10.34
N TYR A 310 19.03 -0.44 -10.71
CA TYR A 310 17.92 -0.38 -9.76
C TYR A 310 18.05 -1.48 -8.69
N ALA A 311 18.19 -2.75 -9.09
CA ALA A 311 18.30 -3.87 -8.16
C ALA A 311 19.48 -3.76 -7.16
N ARG A 312 20.54 -3.05 -7.52
CA ARG A 312 21.70 -2.83 -6.64
C ARG A 312 21.49 -1.70 -5.63
N LEU A 313 20.68 -0.71 -5.98
CA LEU A 313 20.53 0.53 -5.21
C LEU A 313 19.20 0.60 -4.46
N ALA A 314 18.17 -0.09 -4.94
CA ALA A 314 16.84 -0.06 -4.35
C ALA A 314 16.88 -0.54 -2.90
N GLU A 315 16.27 0.23 -2.01
CA GLU A 315 16.01 -0.12 -0.62
C GLU A 315 14.70 -0.92 -0.52
N SER A 316 14.44 -1.47 0.68
CA SER A 316 13.23 -2.24 0.97
C SER A 316 11.95 -1.45 0.68
N ALA A 317 10.86 -2.16 0.35
CA ALA A 317 9.54 -1.57 0.20
C ALA A 317 9.07 -0.84 1.47
N SER A 318 9.44 -1.36 2.65
CA SER A 318 9.22 -0.70 3.95
C SER A 318 9.90 0.67 4.09
N ARG A 319 10.83 1.00 3.20
CA ARG A 319 11.55 2.29 3.10
C ARG A 319 11.17 3.07 1.84
N GLY A 320 10.06 2.72 1.19
CA GLY A 320 9.57 3.39 -0.02
C GLY A 320 10.27 2.98 -1.32
N ALA A 321 11.08 1.92 -1.30
CA ALA A 321 11.85 1.46 -2.47
C ALA A 321 12.69 2.56 -3.13
N ILE A 322 13.15 3.53 -2.33
CA ILE A 322 14.08 4.58 -2.74
C ILE A 322 15.39 3.97 -3.23
N LEU A 323 16.17 4.74 -3.99
CA LEU A 323 17.54 4.36 -4.32
C LEU A 323 18.46 4.87 -3.23
N ARG A 324 19.31 4.00 -2.70
CA ARG A 324 20.39 4.40 -1.80
C ARG A 324 21.23 5.49 -2.47
N GLU A 325 21.49 6.57 -1.73
CA GLU A 325 22.41 7.60 -2.18
C GLU A 325 23.78 6.98 -2.48
N PRO A 326 24.42 7.31 -3.62
CA PRO A 326 25.79 6.91 -3.83
C PRO A 326 26.65 7.54 -2.72
N ILE A 327 27.44 6.73 -2.01
CA ILE A 327 28.37 7.22 -1.00
C ILE A 327 29.29 8.27 -1.65
N GLY A 328 29.22 9.52 -1.19
CA GLY A 328 30.20 10.57 -1.52
C GLY A 328 29.80 11.60 -2.59
N TRP A 329 28.55 12.07 -2.60
CA TRP A 329 28.17 13.32 -3.29
C TRP A 329 27.90 14.45 -2.30
#